data_AF-A0A7C6W9M5-F1
#
_entry.id   AF-A0A7C6W9M5-F1
#
_cell.length_a   1.000
_cell.length_b   1.000
_cell.length_c   1.000
_cell.angle_alpha   90.00
_cell.angle_beta   90.00
_cell.angle_gamma   90.00
#
_symmetry.space_group_name_H-M   'P 1'
#
loop_
_entity.id
_entity.type
_entity.pdbx_description
1 polymer ?
#
loop_
_entity_poly.entity_id
_entity_poly.type
_entity_poly.pdbx_seq_one_letter_code
_entity_poly.pdbx_strand_id
1 'polypeptide(L)'
;MAAKEKTRSMVEAAMLAALTVILLLPTIYLPLLGMITLFIWPVPITVLGVRHGLKSSILAMVTAAFITSILTHPLTVGSLVIWLGFLGIALGYCFREKWPPAKTLGVGTLTVLASTLLLFLLTLLVFGVNPLTAGQTMLAESSSQALEIYRGLGLPEGQLDRMEEYYLEMVEMFRYLLPATLLLGSVFATFINFSVARLVLGKLGQEVPGLPPFATWQFPRNLLLGYLVGILFVLGGNYYGQSLLLEIGLNIQVI
;
A
#
# COMPACT_ATOMS: atom_id res chain seq x y z
N MET A 1 18.77 -38.09 4.08
CA MET A 1 17.73 -37.31 3.37
C MET A 1 17.45 -35.95 4.01
N ALA A 2 17.18 -35.88 5.33
CA ALA A 2 16.88 -34.62 6.04
C ALA A 2 17.94 -33.51 5.92
N ALA A 3 19.24 -33.84 5.88
CA ALA A 3 20.30 -32.85 5.70
C ALA A 3 20.25 -32.16 4.32
N LYS A 4 19.92 -32.91 3.26
CA LYS A 4 19.86 -32.41 1.88
C LYS A 4 18.66 -31.47 1.67
N GLU A 5 17.53 -31.77 2.31
CA GLU A 5 16.37 -30.88 2.33
C GLU A 5 16.65 -29.58 3.10
N LYS A 6 17.34 -29.67 4.24
CA LYS A 6 17.77 -28.47 5.00
C LYS A 6 18.69 -27.56 4.19
N THR A 7 19.69 -28.13 3.48
CA THR A 7 20.60 -27.33 2.63
C THR A 7 19.84 -26.67 1.47
N ARG A 8 18.93 -27.38 0.81
CA ARG A 8 18.13 -26.82 -0.29
C ARG A 8 17.22 -25.69 0.20
N SER A 9 16.55 -25.87 1.34
CA SER A 9 15.70 -24.85 1.96
C SER A 9 16.49 -23.59 2.29
N MET A 10 17.69 -23.75 2.84
CA MET A 10 18.60 -22.64 3.16
C MET A 10 19.03 -21.86 1.91
N VAL A 11 19.37 -22.56 0.82
CA VAL A 11 19.76 -21.92 -0.45
C VAL A 11 18.59 -21.15 -1.06
N GLU A 12 17.39 -21.75 -1.12
CA GLU A 12 16.21 -21.05 -1.66
C GLU A 12 15.84 -19.81 -0.81
N ALA A 13 15.94 -19.90 0.51
CA ALA A 13 15.73 -18.76 1.41
C ALA A 13 16.75 -17.65 1.17
N ALA A 14 18.03 -17.99 1.03
CA ALA A 14 19.08 -17.02 0.73
C ALA A 14 18.89 -16.34 -0.63
N MET A 15 18.50 -17.09 -1.67
CA MET A 15 18.22 -16.53 -3.00
C MET A 15 17.03 -15.58 -2.99
N LEU A 16 15.94 -15.92 -2.29
CA LEU A 16 14.76 -15.05 -2.20
C LEU A 16 15.02 -13.82 -1.32
N ALA A 17 15.83 -13.95 -0.26
CA ALA A 17 16.31 -12.80 0.50
C ALA A 17 17.16 -11.86 -0.36
N ALA A 18 18.12 -12.41 -1.12
CA ALA A 18 18.94 -11.62 -2.05
C ALA A 18 18.09 -10.93 -3.14
N LEU A 19 17.10 -11.62 -3.70
CA LEU A 19 16.15 -11.03 -4.65
C LEU A 19 15.35 -9.89 -4.01
N THR A 20 14.95 -10.04 -2.74
CA THR A 20 14.26 -8.97 -1.99
C THR A 20 15.15 -7.73 -1.86
N VAL A 21 16.46 -7.90 -1.56
CA VAL A 21 17.43 -6.80 -1.54
C VAL A 21 17.54 -6.13 -2.92
N ILE A 22 17.67 -6.93 -3.99
CA ILE A 22 17.76 -6.43 -5.37
C ILE A 22 16.52 -5.61 -5.76
N LEU A 23 15.34 -5.96 -5.27
CA LEU A 23 14.10 -5.19 -5.52
C LEU A 23 13.97 -3.96 -4.61
N LEU A 24 14.48 -4.02 -3.38
CA LEU A 24 14.45 -2.88 -2.46
C LEU A 24 15.37 -1.74 -2.90
N LEU A 25 16.54 -2.02 -3.48
CA LEU A 25 17.50 -0.99 -3.87
C LEU A 25 16.93 0.00 -4.92
N PRO A 26 16.36 -0.44 -6.07
CA PRO A 26 15.69 0.45 -7.01
C PRO A 26 14.51 1.20 -6.40
N THR A 27 13.79 0.57 -5.46
CA THR A 27 12.67 1.20 -4.73
C THR A 27 13.12 2.47 -4.02
N ILE A 28 14.36 2.50 -3.53
CA ILE A 28 14.91 3.63 -2.77
C ILE A 28 15.58 4.66 -3.70
N TYR A 29 16.31 4.22 -4.73
CA TYR A 29 17.19 5.11 -5.50
C TYR A 29 16.66 5.57 -6.85
N LEU A 30 15.70 4.86 -7.46
CA LEU A 30 15.26 5.13 -8.82
C LEU A 30 13.79 5.57 -8.84
N PRO A 31 13.44 6.78 -9.28
CA PRO A 31 12.05 7.25 -9.23
C PRO A 31 11.07 6.38 -10.03
N LEU A 32 11.35 6.14 -11.32
CA LEU A 32 10.45 5.39 -12.20
C LEU A 32 10.47 3.89 -11.92
N LEU A 33 11.67 3.30 -11.82
CA LEU A 33 11.79 1.87 -11.53
C LEU A 33 11.34 1.55 -10.11
N GLY A 34 11.58 2.49 -9.17
CA GLY A 34 11.20 2.36 -7.78
C GLY A 34 9.70 2.25 -7.57
N MET A 35 8.90 3.00 -8.34
CA MET A 35 7.43 2.84 -8.33
C MET A 35 7.01 1.41 -8.67
N ILE A 36 7.67 0.78 -9.65
CA ILE A 36 7.35 -0.60 -10.06
C ILE A 36 7.81 -1.58 -8.99
N THR A 37 9.04 -1.46 -8.51
CA THR A 37 9.59 -2.40 -7.52
C THR A 37 8.93 -2.28 -6.16
N LEU A 38 8.37 -1.11 -5.81
CA LEU A 38 7.61 -0.85 -4.58
C LEU A 38 6.48 -1.85 -4.36
N PHE A 39 5.80 -2.27 -5.43
CA PHE A 39 4.67 -3.20 -5.34
C PHE A 39 5.06 -4.67 -5.55
N ILE A 40 6.32 -4.95 -5.89
CA ILE A 40 6.79 -6.30 -6.26
C ILE A 40 7.78 -6.84 -5.23
N TRP A 41 8.52 -5.98 -4.52
CA TRP A 41 9.53 -6.41 -3.55
C TRP A 41 9.02 -7.31 -2.40
N PRO A 42 7.73 -7.30 -1.98
CA PRO A 42 7.25 -8.26 -0.97
C PRO A 42 7.06 -9.69 -1.53
N VAL A 43 6.96 -9.83 -2.85
CA VAL A 43 6.61 -11.10 -3.52
C VAL A 43 7.61 -12.23 -3.28
N PRO A 44 8.95 -12.02 -3.35
CA PRO A 44 9.90 -13.08 -3.01
C PRO A 44 9.71 -13.64 -1.60
N ILE A 45 9.33 -12.79 -0.63
CA ILE A 45 9.04 -13.20 0.75
C ILE A 45 7.73 -13.98 0.81
N THR A 46 6.70 -13.58 0.06
CA THR A 46 5.47 -14.38 -0.09
C THR A 46 5.76 -15.76 -0.66
N VAL A 47 6.58 -15.86 -1.71
CA VAL A 47 6.99 -17.14 -2.32
C VAL A 47 7.72 -18.02 -1.31
N LEU A 48 8.62 -17.42 -0.52
CA LEU A 48 9.34 -18.11 0.55
C LEU A 48 8.37 -18.64 1.61
N GLY A 49 7.33 -17.88 1.95
CA GLY A 49 6.28 -18.28 2.90
C GLY A 49 5.51 -19.50 2.47
N VAL A 50 5.16 -19.57 1.19
CA VAL A 50 4.48 -20.74 0.62
C VAL A 50 5.36 -21.98 0.67
N ARG A 51 6.64 -21.85 0.30
CA ARG A 51 7.55 -23.01 0.15
C ARG A 51 8.17 -23.50 1.46
N HIS A 52 8.60 -22.58 2.32
CA HIS A 52 9.43 -22.86 3.49
C HIS A 52 8.81 -22.37 4.81
N GLY A 53 7.65 -21.71 4.74
CA GLY A 53 6.86 -21.32 5.88
C GLY A 53 7.19 -19.97 6.50
N LEU A 54 6.43 -19.66 7.56
CA LEU A 54 6.44 -18.35 8.22
C LEU A 54 7.82 -18.00 8.82
N LYS A 55 8.45 -18.95 9.52
CA LYS A 55 9.75 -18.73 10.17
C LYS A 55 10.84 -18.34 9.15
N SER A 56 10.92 -19.06 8.03
CA SER A 56 11.88 -18.78 6.96
C SER A 56 11.61 -17.42 6.29
N SER A 57 10.34 -17.05 6.14
CA SER A 57 9.94 -15.75 5.57
C SER A 57 10.35 -14.59 6.44
N ILE A 58 10.10 -14.68 7.76
CA ILE A 58 10.50 -13.67 8.73
C ILE A 58 12.02 -13.53 8.73
N LEU A 59 12.75 -14.65 8.78
CA LEU A 59 14.22 -14.62 8.80
C LEU A 59 14.81 -13.99 7.54
N ALA A 60 14.28 -14.35 6.37
CA ALA A 60 14.70 -13.76 5.11
C ALA A 60 14.35 -12.27 5.00
N MET A 61 13.18 -11.86 5.48
CA MET A 61 12.80 -10.45 5.55
C MET A 61 13.77 -9.66 6.43
N VAL A 62 14.06 -10.16 7.63
CA VAL A 62 15.02 -9.53 8.55
C VAL A 62 16.42 -9.46 7.92
N THR A 63 16.84 -10.52 7.23
CA THR A 63 18.14 -10.57 6.56
C THR A 63 18.20 -9.58 5.40
N ALA A 64 17.18 -9.53 4.54
CA ALA A 64 17.09 -8.59 3.44
C ALA A 64 17.03 -7.14 3.95
N ALA A 65 16.25 -6.88 5.00
CA ALA A 65 16.17 -5.58 5.65
C ALA A 65 17.53 -5.16 6.23
N PHE A 66 18.23 -6.06 6.92
CA PHE A 66 19.55 -5.78 7.49
C PHE A 66 20.59 -5.46 6.42
N ILE A 67 20.69 -6.29 5.37
CA ILE A 67 21.61 -6.07 4.25
C ILE A 67 21.30 -4.74 3.56
N THR A 68 20.03 -4.49 3.24
CA THR A 68 19.62 -3.23 2.57
C THR A 68 19.89 -2.02 3.46
N SER A 69 19.73 -2.15 4.78
CA SER A 69 19.99 -1.08 5.74
C SER A 69 21.47 -0.67 5.76
N ILE A 70 22.39 -1.63 5.60
CA ILE A 70 23.83 -1.36 5.48
C ILE A 70 24.14 -0.59 4.19
N LEU A 71 23.46 -0.93 3.09
CA LEU A 71 23.68 -0.32 1.78
C LEU A 71 23.01 1.05 1.62
N THR A 72 21.99 1.33 2.42
CA THR A 72 21.13 2.52 2.30
C THR A 72 21.04 3.28 3.62
N HIS A 73 19.84 3.43 4.19
CA HIS A 73 19.61 4.03 5.49
C HIS A 73 18.65 3.16 6.31
N PRO A 74 19.00 2.75 7.55
CA PRO A 74 18.18 1.84 8.36
C PRO A 74 16.74 2.32 8.57
N LEU A 75 16.53 3.63 8.77
CA LEU A 75 15.19 4.20 8.96
C LEU A 75 14.30 4.08 7.71
N THR A 76 14.88 4.28 6.52
CA THR A 76 14.15 4.16 5.25
C THR A 76 13.72 2.71 5.02
N VAL A 77 14.64 1.77 5.22
CA VAL A 77 14.35 0.34 5.07
C VAL A 77 13.35 -0.14 6.13
N GLY A 78 13.52 0.30 7.38
CA GLY A 78 12.58 0.00 8.46
C GLY A 78 11.16 0.48 8.13
N SER A 79 11.02 1.70 7.59
CA SER A 79 9.74 2.25 7.18
C SER A 79 9.10 1.43 6.06
N LEU A 80 9.86 1.04 5.04
CA LEU A 80 9.37 0.19 3.95
C LEU A 80 8.93 -1.21 4.43
N VAL A 81 9.71 -1.82 5.33
CA VAL A 81 9.41 -3.14 5.89
C VAL A 81 8.16 -3.09 6.77
N ILE A 82 8.00 -2.05 7.59
CA ILE A 82 6.80 -1.86 8.38
C ILE A 82 5.60 -1.65 7.45
N TRP A 83 5.75 -0.85 6.40
CA TRP A 83 4.66 -0.51 5.49
C TRP A 83 4.17 -1.70 4.66
N LEU A 84 5.05 -2.41 3.95
CA LEU A 84 4.67 -3.51 3.03
C LEU A 84 5.34 -4.85 3.33
N GLY A 85 6.37 -4.91 4.17
CA GLY A 85 7.06 -6.16 4.47
C GLY A 85 6.15 -7.17 5.18
N PHE A 86 5.32 -6.71 6.12
CA PHE A 86 4.34 -7.58 6.80
C PHE A 86 3.29 -8.15 5.84
N LEU A 87 2.91 -7.42 4.78
CA LEU A 87 2.01 -7.93 3.75
C LEU A 87 2.61 -9.16 3.04
N GLY A 88 3.90 -9.10 2.67
CA GLY A 88 4.58 -10.24 2.02
C GLY A 88 4.52 -11.51 2.86
N ILE A 89 4.73 -11.38 4.17
CA ILE A 89 4.67 -12.47 5.15
C ILE A 89 3.23 -12.97 5.32
N ALA A 90 2.26 -12.07 5.47
CA ALA A 90 0.84 -12.41 5.66
C ALA A 90 0.26 -13.14 4.45
N LEU A 91 0.53 -12.66 3.23
CA LEU A 91 0.13 -13.34 1.99
C LEU A 91 0.79 -14.71 1.88
N GLY A 92 2.07 -14.82 2.24
CA GLY A 92 2.80 -16.10 2.21
C GLY A 92 2.15 -17.14 3.12
N TYR A 93 1.73 -16.73 4.33
CA TYR A 93 0.98 -17.58 5.25
C TYR A 93 -0.39 -17.97 4.69
N CYS A 94 -1.19 -17.01 4.22
CA CYS A 94 -2.53 -17.28 3.70
C CYS A 94 -2.52 -18.21 2.49
N PHE A 95 -1.57 -18.04 1.57
CA PHE A 95 -1.40 -18.92 0.41
C PHE A 95 -0.96 -20.31 0.81
N ARG A 96 -0.05 -20.44 1.78
CA ARG A 96 0.39 -21.75 2.30
C ARG A 96 -0.77 -22.55 2.90
N GLU A 97 -1.63 -21.87 3.66
CA GLU A 97 -2.84 -22.45 4.27
C GLU A 97 -4.01 -22.59 3.28
N LYS A 98 -3.81 -22.24 1.99
CA LYS A 98 -4.81 -22.33 0.92
C LYS A 98 -6.13 -21.61 1.26
N TRP A 99 -6.04 -20.45 1.92
CA TRP A 99 -7.22 -19.68 2.26
C TRP A 99 -7.96 -19.17 1.00
N PRO A 100 -9.29 -19.03 1.06
CA PRO A 100 -10.06 -18.46 -0.05
C PRO A 100 -9.55 -17.06 -0.41
N PRO A 101 -9.55 -16.67 -1.70
CA PRO A 101 -9.00 -15.39 -2.16
C PRO A 101 -9.58 -14.17 -1.43
N ALA A 102 -10.89 -14.16 -1.18
CA ALA A 102 -11.56 -13.06 -0.46
C ALA A 102 -11.02 -12.92 0.97
N LYS A 103 -10.79 -14.04 1.67
CA LYS A 103 -10.21 -14.05 3.01
C LYS A 103 -8.75 -13.57 2.98
N THR A 104 -7.97 -14.02 2.00
CA THR A 104 -6.58 -13.61 1.81
C THR A 104 -6.45 -12.11 1.52
N LEU A 105 -7.30 -11.56 0.64
CA LEU A 105 -7.35 -10.11 0.36
C LEU A 105 -7.78 -9.31 1.60
N GLY A 106 -8.77 -9.79 2.36
CA GLY A 106 -9.20 -9.13 3.59
C GLY A 106 -8.09 -9.05 4.65
N VAL A 107 -7.38 -10.16 4.86
CA VAL A 107 -6.24 -10.23 5.80
C VAL A 107 -5.08 -9.37 5.33
N GLY A 108 -4.76 -9.40 4.03
CA GLY A 108 -3.72 -8.54 3.47
C GLY A 108 -4.07 -7.06 3.61
N THR A 109 -5.32 -6.68 3.33
CA THR A 109 -5.80 -5.30 3.47
C THR A 109 -5.68 -4.83 4.92
N LEU A 110 -6.12 -5.65 5.87
CA LEU A 110 -5.99 -5.34 7.30
C LEU A 110 -4.53 -5.24 7.72
N THR A 111 -3.66 -6.07 7.14
CA THR A 111 -2.21 -6.02 7.41
C THR A 111 -1.62 -4.70 6.93
N VAL A 112 -1.88 -4.28 5.69
CA VAL A 112 -1.36 -3.00 5.15
C VAL A 112 -1.94 -1.80 5.90
N LEU A 113 -3.23 -1.85 6.25
CA LEU A 113 -3.87 -0.78 7.00
C LEU A 113 -3.23 -0.65 8.39
N ALA A 114 -3.09 -1.75 9.12
CA ALA A 114 -2.43 -1.77 10.43
C ALA A 114 -0.96 -1.33 10.34
N SER A 115 -0.24 -1.80 9.32
CA SER A 115 1.12 -1.38 9.00
C SER A 115 1.25 0.12 8.76
N THR A 116 0.31 0.70 8.01
CA THR A 116 0.31 2.13 7.69
C THR A 116 0.00 2.97 8.93
N LEU A 117 -0.98 2.55 9.74
CA LEU A 117 -1.29 3.20 11.01
C LEU A 117 -0.13 3.10 12.02
N LEU A 118 0.54 1.94 12.07
CA LEU A 118 1.74 1.76 12.89
C LEU A 118 2.86 2.68 12.42
N LEU A 119 3.08 2.79 11.11
CA LEU A 119 4.08 3.69 10.56
C LEU A 119 3.75 5.15 10.91
N PHE A 120 2.48 5.57 10.77
CA PHE A 120 2.03 6.91 11.17
C PHE A 120 2.32 7.21 12.63
N LEU A 121 2.00 6.27 13.52
CA LEU A 121 2.25 6.40 14.95
C LEU A 121 3.75 6.51 15.24
N LEU A 122 4.57 5.67 14.62
CA LEU A 122 6.03 5.72 14.79
C LEU A 122 6.61 7.02 14.24
N THR A 123 6.15 7.50 13.10
CA THR A 123 6.59 8.77 12.53
C THR A 123 6.31 9.93 13.50
N LEU A 124 5.10 9.97 14.07
CA LEU A 124 4.71 10.97 15.05
C LEU A 124 5.54 10.89 16.33
N LEU A 125 5.73 9.70 16.90
CA LEU A 125 6.38 9.53 18.19
C LEU A 125 7.91 9.66 18.12
N VAL A 126 8.53 9.19 17.03
CA VAL A 126 10.00 9.16 16.89
C VAL A 126 10.52 10.46 16.32
N PHE A 127 9.85 11.03 15.31
CA PHE A 127 10.33 12.23 14.61
C PHE A 127 9.60 13.50 15.06
N GLY A 128 8.52 13.39 15.84
CA GLY A 128 7.68 14.55 16.19
C GLY A 128 6.91 15.13 15.00
N VAL A 129 6.92 14.44 13.85
CA VAL A 129 6.28 14.91 12.61
C VAL A 129 4.89 14.31 12.53
N ASN A 130 3.87 15.15 12.44
CA ASN A 130 2.52 14.68 12.17
C ASN A 130 2.40 14.29 10.68
N PRO A 131 2.15 13.00 10.35
CA PRO A 131 2.06 12.56 8.96
C PRO A 131 0.94 13.25 8.17
N LEU A 132 -0.13 13.68 8.86
CA LEU A 132 -1.25 14.38 8.23
C LEU A 132 -0.82 15.75 7.71
N THR A 133 -0.15 16.54 8.56
CA THR A 133 0.32 17.87 8.18
C THR A 133 1.44 17.76 7.14
N ALA A 134 2.33 16.77 7.29
CA ALA A 134 3.38 16.51 6.31
C ALA A 134 2.80 16.16 4.92
N GLY A 135 1.73 15.36 4.87
CA GLY A 135 1.03 15.05 3.63
C GLY A 135 0.39 16.29 2.97
N GLN A 136 -0.24 17.16 3.77
CA GLN A 136 -0.81 18.41 3.28
C GLN A 136 0.26 19.37 2.75
N THR A 137 1.38 19.52 3.48
CA THR A 137 2.52 20.34 3.03
C THR A 137 3.08 19.81 1.72
N MET A 138 3.28 18.49 1.60
CA MET A 138 3.79 17.88 0.37
C MET A 138 2.84 18.10 -0.82
N LEU A 139 1.52 18.03 -0.61
CA LEU A 139 0.53 18.33 -1.64
C LEU A 139 0.54 19.81 -2.04
N ALA A 140 0.64 20.73 -1.07
CA ALA A 140 0.72 22.16 -1.33
C ALA A 140 1.99 22.52 -2.13
N GLU A 141 3.15 21.98 -1.74
CA GLU A 141 4.42 22.16 -2.46
C GLU A 141 4.39 21.56 -3.87
N SER A 142 3.77 20.40 -4.04
CA SER A 142 3.61 19.79 -5.37
C SER A 142 2.71 20.65 -6.27
N SER A 143 1.67 21.26 -5.69
CA SER A 143 0.75 22.14 -6.40
C SER A 143 1.41 23.45 -6.82
N SER A 144 2.21 24.07 -5.93
CA SER A 144 2.96 25.29 -6.26
C SER A 144 3.99 25.04 -7.37
N GLN A 145 4.72 23.92 -7.30
CA GLN A 145 5.64 23.52 -8.37
C GLN A 145 4.93 23.31 -9.72
N ALA A 146 3.75 22.69 -9.72
CA ALA A 146 2.95 22.52 -10.93
C ALA A 146 2.53 23.87 -11.53
N LEU A 147 2.08 24.82 -10.69
CA LEU A 147 1.71 26.17 -11.13
C LEU A 147 2.90 26.94 -11.72
N GLU A 148 4.09 26.82 -11.13
CA GLU A 148 5.32 27.43 -11.67
C GLU A 148 5.67 26.89 -13.06
N ILE A 149 5.51 25.58 -13.28
CA ILE A 149 5.70 24.97 -14.60
C ILE A 149 4.70 25.56 -15.60
N TYR A 150 3.42 25.66 -15.24
CA TYR A 150 2.39 26.23 -16.13
C TYR A 150 2.61 27.72 -16.41
N ARG A 151 3.04 28.49 -15.42
CA ARG A 151 3.45 29.89 -15.60
C ARG A 151 4.62 29.99 -16.58
N GLY A 152 5.62 29.10 -16.45
CA GLY A 152 6.74 28.99 -17.40
C GLY A 152 6.32 28.62 -18.83
N LEU A 153 5.19 27.94 -19.00
CA LEU A 153 4.59 27.62 -20.30
C LEU A 153 3.71 28.74 -20.88
N GLY A 154 3.57 29.86 -20.16
CA GLY A 154 2.86 31.05 -20.64
C GLY A 154 1.35 31.02 -20.44
N LEU A 155 0.84 30.24 -19.47
CA LEU A 155 -0.58 30.30 -19.12
C LEU A 155 -0.97 31.70 -18.58
N PRO A 156 -2.18 32.21 -18.91
CA PRO A 156 -2.65 33.47 -18.36
C PRO A 156 -2.82 33.42 -16.83
N GLU A 157 -2.42 34.48 -16.12
CA GLU A 157 -2.51 34.54 -14.64
C GLU A 157 -3.94 34.28 -14.13
N GLY A 158 -4.99 34.81 -14.77
CA GLY A 158 -6.37 34.52 -14.37
C GLY A 158 -6.82 33.05 -14.56
N GLN A 159 -6.06 32.23 -15.29
CA GLN A 159 -6.23 30.77 -15.28
C GLN A 159 -5.42 30.12 -14.16
N LEU A 160 -4.21 30.61 -13.90
CA LEU A 160 -3.35 30.14 -12.82
C LEU A 160 -4.00 30.39 -11.45
N ASP A 161 -4.61 31.55 -11.22
CA ASP A 161 -5.32 31.89 -9.98
C ASP A 161 -6.46 30.89 -9.69
N ARG A 162 -7.24 30.55 -10.72
CA ARG A 162 -8.32 29.55 -10.60
C ARG A 162 -7.78 28.14 -10.34
N MET A 163 -6.63 27.81 -10.92
CA MET A 163 -5.97 26.53 -10.64
C MET A 163 -5.44 26.49 -9.21
N GLU A 164 -4.88 27.59 -8.71
CA GLU A 164 -4.40 27.72 -7.34
C GLU A 164 -5.53 27.56 -6.33
N GLU A 165 -6.66 28.25 -6.52
CA GLU A 165 -7.86 28.09 -5.70
C GLU A 165 -8.33 26.63 -5.66
N TYR A 166 -8.41 25.98 -6.82
CA TYR A 166 -8.77 24.56 -6.91
C TYR A 166 -7.77 23.66 -6.18
N TYR A 167 -6.47 23.92 -6.28
CA TYR A 167 -5.46 23.15 -5.57
C TYR A 167 -5.55 23.33 -4.06
N LEU A 168 -5.76 24.55 -3.57
CA LEU A 168 -5.96 24.81 -2.14
C LEU A 168 -7.17 24.06 -1.61
N GLU A 169 -8.29 24.05 -2.35
CA GLU A 169 -9.49 23.27 -2.01
C GLU A 169 -9.19 21.76 -1.95
N MET A 170 -8.39 21.23 -2.90
CA MET A 170 -7.94 19.83 -2.89
C MET A 170 -7.07 19.50 -1.65
N VAL A 171 -6.19 20.41 -1.23
CA VAL A 171 -5.36 20.23 -0.03
C VAL A 171 -6.22 20.20 1.24
N GLU A 172 -7.26 21.03 1.32
CA GLU A 172 -8.23 20.99 2.42
C GLU A 172 -9.03 19.67 2.41
N MET A 173 -9.48 19.23 1.23
CA MET A 173 -10.24 18.00 1.07
C MET A 173 -9.45 16.73 1.43
N PHE A 174 -8.13 16.76 1.29
CA PHE A 174 -7.25 15.64 1.64
C PHE A 174 -7.48 15.12 3.07
N ARG A 175 -7.68 16.03 4.04
CA ARG A 175 -7.92 15.65 5.44
C ARG A 175 -9.22 14.87 5.59
N TYR A 176 -10.27 15.27 4.88
CA TYR A 176 -11.58 14.63 4.95
C TYR A 176 -11.56 13.24 4.31
N LEU A 177 -10.81 13.04 3.23
CA LEU A 177 -10.74 11.76 2.51
C LEU A 177 -9.67 10.79 3.04
N LEU A 178 -8.93 11.18 4.06
CA LEU A 178 -7.84 10.37 4.60
C LEU A 178 -8.29 8.95 4.99
N PRO A 179 -9.42 8.72 5.71
CA PRO A 179 -9.84 7.36 6.05
C PRO A 179 -10.07 6.49 4.82
N ALA A 180 -10.77 7.01 3.81
CA ALA A 180 -11.04 6.31 2.57
C ALA A 180 -9.75 6.04 1.78
N THR A 181 -8.84 7.00 1.67
CA THR A 181 -7.57 6.82 0.94
C THR A 181 -6.67 5.78 1.61
N LEU A 182 -6.62 5.73 2.95
CA LEU A 182 -5.89 4.69 3.68
C LEU A 182 -6.48 3.29 3.42
N LEU A 183 -7.80 3.17 3.45
CA LEU A 183 -8.47 1.89 3.19
C LEU A 183 -8.27 1.43 1.75
N LEU A 184 -8.61 2.30 0.78
CA LEU A 184 -8.49 1.99 -0.65
C LEU A 184 -7.04 1.74 -1.06
N GLY A 185 -6.09 2.53 -0.55
CA GLY A 185 -4.67 2.30 -0.75
C GLY A 185 -4.21 0.93 -0.23
N SER A 186 -4.72 0.52 0.94
CA SER A 186 -4.44 -0.80 1.52
C SER A 186 -5.02 -1.94 0.68
N VAL A 187 -6.25 -1.79 0.20
CA VAL A 187 -6.90 -2.74 -0.73
C VAL A 187 -6.10 -2.85 -2.02
N PHE A 188 -5.74 -1.72 -2.61
CA PHE A 188 -4.99 -1.64 -3.86
C PHE A 188 -3.61 -2.30 -3.76
N ALA A 189 -2.82 -1.93 -2.74
CA ALA A 189 -1.50 -2.51 -2.51
C ALA A 189 -1.57 -4.02 -2.28
N THR A 190 -2.57 -4.48 -1.51
CA THR A 190 -2.81 -5.91 -1.27
C THR A 190 -3.20 -6.63 -2.55
N PHE A 191 -4.09 -6.04 -3.35
CA PHE A 191 -4.57 -6.64 -4.59
C PHE A 191 -3.44 -6.83 -5.62
N ILE A 192 -2.57 -5.84 -5.78
CA ILE A 192 -1.40 -5.95 -6.66
C ILE A 192 -0.47 -7.05 -6.17
N ASN A 193 -0.07 -7.03 -4.90
CA ASN A 193 0.84 -8.02 -4.34
C ASN A 193 0.26 -9.44 -4.42
N PHE A 194 -1.02 -9.61 -4.11
CA PHE A 194 -1.73 -10.88 -4.27
C PHE A 194 -1.65 -11.39 -5.71
N SER A 195 -1.95 -10.51 -6.68
CA SER A 195 -2.01 -10.86 -8.10
C SER A 195 -0.63 -11.24 -8.64
N VAL A 196 0.40 -10.43 -8.35
CA VAL A 196 1.78 -10.69 -8.77
C VAL A 196 2.32 -11.94 -8.08
N ALA A 197 2.11 -12.09 -6.78
CA ALA A 197 2.58 -13.27 -6.05
C ALA A 197 1.95 -14.56 -6.56
N ARG A 198 0.64 -14.55 -6.83
CA ARG A 198 -0.06 -15.69 -7.42
C ARG A 198 0.48 -16.03 -8.81
N LEU A 199 0.72 -15.04 -9.66
CA LEU A 199 1.28 -15.25 -11.00
C LEU A 199 2.67 -15.89 -10.92
N VAL A 200 3.53 -15.40 -10.03
CA VAL A 200 4.87 -15.96 -9.79
C VAL A 200 4.79 -17.38 -9.24
N LEU A 201 3.93 -17.63 -8.25
CA LEU A 201 3.71 -18.96 -7.66
C LEU A 201 3.20 -19.97 -8.70
N GLY A 202 2.26 -19.58 -9.57
CA GLY A 202 1.77 -20.42 -10.65
C GLY A 202 2.88 -20.80 -11.64
N LYS A 203 3.73 -19.85 -12.03
CA LYS A 203 4.92 -20.12 -12.87
C LYS A 203 5.93 -21.05 -12.19
N LEU A 204 5.96 -21.05 -10.86
CA LEU A 204 6.80 -21.91 -10.04
C LEU A 204 6.16 -23.27 -9.70
N GLY A 205 5.03 -23.61 -10.34
CA GLY A 205 4.32 -24.87 -10.18
C GLY A 205 3.56 -25.01 -8.85
N GLN A 206 3.26 -23.89 -8.17
CA GLN A 206 2.48 -23.88 -6.94
C GLN A 206 1.03 -23.49 -7.23
N GLU A 207 0.10 -24.40 -6.95
CA GLU A 207 -1.32 -24.13 -7.06
C GLU A 207 -1.82 -23.38 -5.83
N VAL A 208 -2.19 -22.12 -6.01
CA VAL A 208 -2.80 -21.29 -4.97
C VAL A 208 -4.19 -20.81 -5.39
N PRO A 209 -5.15 -20.70 -4.45
CA PRO A 209 -6.49 -20.21 -4.74
C PRO A 209 -6.47 -18.87 -5.47
N GLY A 210 -7.22 -18.76 -6.56
CA GLY A 210 -7.31 -17.56 -7.39
C GLY A 210 -8.68 -16.92 -7.34
N LEU A 211 -8.73 -15.62 -7.62
CA LEU A 211 -10.00 -14.94 -7.83
C LEU A 211 -10.75 -15.54 -9.03
N PRO A 212 -12.09 -15.56 -9.00
CA PRO A 212 -12.86 -15.97 -10.17
C PRO A 212 -12.62 -14.97 -11.32
N PRO A 213 -12.93 -15.34 -12.58
CA PRO A 213 -12.77 -14.45 -13.72
C PRO A 213 -13.45 -13.11 -13.48
N PHE A 214 -12.79 -12.02 -13.87
CA PHE A 214 -13.28 -10.66 -13.63
C PHE A 214 -14.72 -10.44 -14.14
N ALA A 215 -15.09 -11.05 -15.27
CA ALA A 215 -16.44 -10.99 -15.83
C ALA A 215 -17.55 -11.55 -14.92
N THR A 216 -17.19 -12.34 -13.91
CA THR A 216 -18.14 -12.92 -12.94
C THR A 216 -18.22 -12.15 -11.62
N TRP A 217 -17.42 -11.08 -11.47
CA TRP A 217 -17.42 -10.30 -10.24
C TRP A 217 -18.75 -9.56 -10.12
N GLN A 218 -19.38 -9.72 -8.96
CA GLN A 218 -20.61 -9.02 -8.61
C GLN A 218 -20.34 -8.24 -7.33
N PHE A 219 -20.64 -6.96 -7.36
CA PHE A 219 -20.59 -6.14 -6.14
C PHE A 219 -21.80 -6.47 -5.26
N PRO A 220 -21.63 -6.42 -3.92
CA PRO A 220 -22.76 -6.63 -3.02
C PRO A 220 -23.81 -5.54 -3.24
N ARG A 221 -25.09 -5.92 -3.28
CA ARG A 221 -26.21 -4.97 -3.45
C ARG A 221 -26.20 -3.84 -2.42
N ASN A 222 -25.67 -4.11 -1.23
CA ASN A 222 -25.55 -3.15 -0.14
C ASN A 222 -24.59 -1.99 -0.45
N LEU A 223 -23.72 -2.12 -1.47
CA LEU A 223 -22.82 -1.03 -1.89
C LEU A 223 -23.62 0.19 -2.37
N LEU A 224 -24.68 -0.03 -3.16
CA LEU A 224 -25.57 1.04 -3.60
C LEU A 224 -26.28 1.71 -2.41
N LEU A 225 -26.72 0.91 -1.44
CA LEU A 225 -27.35 1.45 -0.23
C LEU A 225 -26.35 2.28 0.59
N GLY A 226 -25.11 1.81 0.73
CA GLY A 226 -24.03 2.56 1.36
C GLY A 226 -23.81 3.90 0.67
N TYR A 227 -23.67 3.90 -0.65
CA TYR A 227 -23.51 5.13 -1.44
C TYR A 227 -24.67 6.13 -1.24
N LEU A 228 -25.92 5.66 -1.28
CA LEU A 228 -27.09 6.51 -1.02
C LEU A 228 -27.10 7.08 0.40
N VAL A 229 -26.72 6.28 1.41
CA VAL A 229 -26.55 6.77 2.79
C VAL A 229 -25.46 7.85 2.85
N GLY A 230 -24.36 7.67 2.11
CA GLY A 230 -23.31 8.67 1.98
C GLY A 230 -23.81 10.00 1.43
N ILE A 231 -24.66 9.98 0.40
CA ILE A 231 -25.30 11.20 -0.14
C ILE A 231 -26.17 11.88 0.92
N LEU A 232 -27.01 11.11 1.61
CA LEU A 232 -27.89 11.65 2.66
C LEU A 232 -27.09 12.32 3.78
N PHE A 233 -25.94 11.76 4.14
CA PHE A 233 -25.06 12.32 5.16
C PHE A 233 -24.37 13.62 4.69
N VAL A 234 -23.95 13.70 3.42
CA VAL A 234 -23.42 14.97 2.86
C VAL A 234 -24.51 16.04 2.81
N LEU A 235 -25.71 15.70 2.32
CA LEU A 235 -26.84 16.64 2.27
C LEU A 235 -27.24 17.12 3.67
N GLY A 236 -27.33 16.20 4.63
CA GLY A 236 -27.61 16.51 6.03
C GLY A 236 -26.50 17.36 6.66
N GLY A 237 -25.24 17.02 6.42
CA GLY A 237 -24.08 17.78 6.90
C GLY A 237 -24.10 19.23 6.41
N ASN A 238 -24.37 19.43 5.12
CA ASN A 238 -24.50 20.77 4.52
C ASN A 238 -25.71 21.54 5.06
N TYR A 239 -26.86 20.87 5.20
CA TYR A 239 -28.09 21.52 5.66
C TYR A 239 -28.03 21.94 7.14
N TYR A 240 -27.47 21.09 8.00
CA TYR A 240 -27.38 21.33 9.45
C TYR A 240 -26.06 21.97 9.89
N GLY A 241 -25.11 22.20 8.98
CA GLY A 241 -23.77 22.72 9.29
C GLY A 241 -22.92 21.76 10.15
N GLN A 242 -23.14 20.45 10.03
CA GLN A 242 -22.47 19.42 10.83
C GLN A 242 -21.30 18.79 10.06
N SER A 243 -20.08 19.17 10.42
CA SER A 243 -18.85 18.70 9.75
C SER A 243 -18.67 17.18 9.81
N LEU A 244 -19.00 16.55 10.94
CA LEU A 244 -18.87 15.10 11.09
C LEU A 244 -19.76 14.31 10.12
N LEU A 245 -20.99 14.77 9.89
CA LEU A 245 -21.91 14.15 8.93
C LEU A 245 -21.36 14.25 7.51
N LEU A 246 -20.81 15.41 7.16
CA LEU A 246 -20.16 15.64 5.87
C LEU A 246 -18.94 14.72 5.69
N GLU A 247 -18.06 14.62 6.69
CA GLU A 247 -16.88 13.76 6.67
C GLU A 247 -17.23 12.28 6.46
N ILE A 248 -18.19 11.77 7.22
CA ILE A 248 -18.63 10.37 7.10
C ILE A 248 -19.25 10.15 5.72
N GLY A 249 -20.11 11.08 5.27
CA GLY A 249 -20.77 10.99 3.97
C GLY A 249 -19.79 10.96 2.80
N LEU A 250 -18.74 11.79 2.83
CA LEU A 250 -17.69 11.83 1.81
C LEU A 250 -16.88 10.53 1.77
N ASN A 251 -16.47 9.99 2.93
CA ASN A 251 -15.70 8.73 2.97
C ASN A 251 -16.52 7.54 2.47
N ILE A 252 -17.80 7.46 2.84
CA ILE A 252 -18.70 6.39 2.37
C ILE A 252 -18.88 6.44 0.86
N GLN A 253 -18.93 7.63 0.26
CA GLN A 253 -19.07 7.76 -1.19
C GLN A 253 -17.81 7.36 -1.98
N VAL A 254 -16.63 7.46 -1.35
CA VAL A 254 -15.35 7.13 -1.99
C VAL A 254 -15.03 5.64 -1.92
N ILE A 255 -15.41 4.95 -0.84
CA ILE A 255 -15.16 3.51 -0.60
C ILE A 255 -16.08 2.62 -1.45
#